data_AF-A0A4U5NPX8-F1
#
_entry.id   AF-A0A4U5NPX8-F1
#
_cell.length_a   1.000
_cell.length_b   1.000
_cell.length_c   1.000
_cell.angle_alpha   90.00
_cell.angle_beta   90.00
_cell.angle_gamma   90.00
#
_symmetry.space_group_name_H-M   'P 1'
#
loop_
_entity.id
_entity.type
_entity.pdbx_description
1 polymer ?
#
loop_
_entity_poly.entity_id
_entity_poly.type
_entity_poly.pdbx_seq_one_letter_code
_entity_poly.pdbx_strand_id
1 'polypeptide(L)'
;MYPRPIFTKKLSQTDVKHRMTIPMESFKVFQIPEGKHSEQFDVIDIKTGRSRRFRCSTRKKDVYPKPVLSSGWIDYVREKGLGEGDQVSFFLVQKDGEEGLRLGVQAQKKLIRLLGKDCWNTV
;
A
#
# COMPACT_ATOMS: atom_id res chain seq x y z
N MET A 1 2.77 -15.44 11.36
CA MET A 1 3.13 -14.33 10.44
C MET A 1 3.67 -13.17 11.24
N TYR A 2 4.91 -12.77 10.99
CA TYR A 2 5.56 -11.63 11.64
C TYR A 2 5.64 -10.44 10.67
N PRO A 3 4.77 -9.42 10.78
CA PRO A 3 4.78 -8.27 9.88
C PRO A 3 5.89 -7.29 10.26
N ARG A 4 6.80 -7.02 9.32
CA ARG A 4 7.80 -5.94 9.42
C ARG A 4 7.30 -4.71 8.68
N PRO A 5 7.10 -3.56 9.35
CA PRO A 5 6.54 -2.37 8.72
C PRO A 5 7.47 -1.83 7.63
N ILE A 6 6.89 -1.42 6.51
CA ILE A 6 7.58 -0.69 5.43
C ILE A 6 7.22 0.78 5.53
N PHE A 7 5.92 1.10 5.44
CA PHE A 7 5.42 2.45 5.64
C PHE A 7 3.94 2.43 6.03
N THR A 8 3.49 3.53 6.64
CA THR A 8 2.07 3.87 6.79
C THR A 8 1.83 5.19 6.09
N LYS A 9 0.73 5.28 5.36
CA LYS A 9 0.33 6.50 4.66
C LYS A 9 -1.12 6.84 4.97
N LYS A 10 -1.33 8.09 5.41
CA LYS A 10 -2.65 8.71 5.43
C LYS A 10 -3.05 9.12 4.02
N LEU A 11 -4.23 8.70 3.59
CA LEU A 11 -4.71 8.87 2.22
C LEU A 11 -5.22 10.28 1.99
N SER A 12 -4.73 10.90 0.92
CA SER A 12 -5.29 12.15 0.37
C SER A 12 -6.44 11.87 -0.59
N GLN A 13 -7.19 12.90 -1.01
CA GLN A 13 -8.20 12.74 -2.06
C GLN A 13 -7.64 12.12 -3.35
N THR A 14 -6.42 12.47 -3.73
CA THR A 14 -5.79 11.92 -4.95
C THR A 14 -5.53 10.42 -4.80
N ASP A 15 -5.12 10.00 -3.61
CA ASP A 15 -4.89 8.60 -3.32
C ASP A 15 -6.20 7.80 -3.41
N VAL A 16 -7.29 8.33 -2.85
CA VAL A 16 -8.61 7.65 -2.83
C VAL A 16 -9.29 7.64 -4.22
N LYS A 17 -9.15 8.72 -5.00
CA LYS A 17 -9.88 8.88 -6.27
C LYS A 17 -9.14 8.36 -7.49
N HIS A 18 -7.81 8.31 -7.47
CA HIS A 18 -7.01 8.04 -8.67
C HIS A 18 -5.89 7.01 -8.48
N ARG A 19 -4.91 7.32 -7.64
CA ARG A 19 -3.69 6.53 -7.47
C ARG A 19 -2.96 6.93 -6.22
N MET A 20 -2.42 5.96 -5.50
CA MET A 20 -1.68 6.25 -4.28
C MET A 20 -0.21 6.52 -4.57
N THR A 21 0.32 7.67 -4.15
CA THR A 21 1.77 7.90 -4.19
C THR A 21 2.46 7.04 -3.12
N ILE A 22 3.51 6.31 -3.50
CA ILE A 22 4.34 5.54 -2.56
C ILE A 22 5.43 6.47 -2.01
N PRO A 23 5.73 6.45 -0.71
CA PRO A 23 6.91 7.14 -0.19
C PRO A 23 8.18 6.68 -0.90
N MET A 24 9.01 7.63 -1.37
CA MET A 24 10.19 7.30 -2.19
C MET A 24 11.17 6.37 -1.47
N GLU A 25 11.36 6.57 -0.17
CA GLU A 25 12.24 5.74 0.67
C GLU A 25 11.81 4.27 0.67
N SER A 26 10.51 3.99 0.50
CA SER A 26 9.94 2.65 0.46
C SER A 26 9.86 2.07 -0.95
N PHE A 27 10.17 2.85 -1.99
CA PHE A 27 9.96 2.47 -3.39
C PHE A 27 10.72 1.19 -3.79
N LYS A 28 11.95 1.02 -3.30
CA LYS A 28 12.82 -0.12 -3.63
C LYS A 28 12.16 -1.49 -3.36
N VAL A 29 11.21 -1.55 -2.42
CA VAL A 29 10.53 -2.79 -2.07
C VAL A 29 9.60 -3.29 -3.18
N PHE A 30 9.13 -2.40 -4.05
CA PHE A 30 8.23 -2.74 -5.16
C PHE A 30 8.97 -3.20 -6.43
N GLN A 31 10.31 -3.26 -6.38
CA GLN A 31 11.22 -3.92 -7.34
C GLN A 31 10.78 -3.83 -8.82
N ILE A 32 10.63 -2.61 -9.35
CA ILE A 32 10.43 -2.46 -10.80
C ILE A 32 11.74 -2.85 -11.50
N PRO A 33 11.73 -3.82 -12.44
CA PRO A 33 12.93 -4.25 -13.14
C PRO A 33 13.62 -3.11 -13.89
N GLU A 34 14.93 -3.18 -14.02
CA GLU A 34 15.71 -2.21 -14.81
C GLU A 34 15.20 -2.14 -16.26
N GLY A 35 15.15 -0.94 -16.82
CA GLY A 35 14.58 -0.68 -18.15
C GLY A 35 13.05 -0.67 -18.21
N LYS A 36 12.35 -1.05 -17.14
CA LYS A 36 10.89 -0.91 -17.03
C LYS A 36 10.50 0.32 -16.19
N HIS A 37 9.27 0.80 -16.40
CA HIS A 37 8.67 1.90 -15.62
C HIS A 37 7.45 1.47 -14.82
N SER A 38 7.11 0.19 -14.86
CA SER A 38 5.99 -0.36 -14.09
C SER A 38 6.11 -1.86 -13.96
N GLU A 39 5.61 -2.39 -12.86
CA GLU A 39 5.52 -3.83 -12.60
C GLU A 39 4.25 -4.12 -11.80
N GLN A 40 3.67 -5.31 -12.02
CA GLN A 40 2.57 -5.80 -11.20
C GLN A 40 3.13 -6.65 -10.06
N PHE A 41 2.56 -6.53 -8.88
CA PHE A 41 2.97 -7.29 -7.72
C PHE A 41 1.76 -7.72 -6.90
N ASP A 42 1.90 -8.88 -6.26
CA ASP A 42 0.89 -9.44 -5.39
C ASP A 42 1.16 -9.01 -3.94
N VAL A 43 0.10 -8.59 -3.26
CA VAL A 43 0.11 -8.26 -1.83
C VAL A 43 -0.96 -9.05 -1.10
N ILE A 44 -0.66 -9.48 0.11
CA ILE A 44 -1.62 -10.15 0.98
C ILE A 44 -2.33 -9.09 1.80
N ASP A 45 -3.65 -9.04 1.71
CA ASP A 45 -4.46 -8.28 2.66
C ASP A 45 -4.42 -8.98 4.02
N ILE A 46 -3.79 -8.33 5.01
CA ILE A 46 -3.48 -8.95 6.30
C ILE A 46 -4.75 -9.38 7.06
N LYS A 47 -5.84 -8.64 6.90
CA LYS A 47 -7.11 -8.95 7.59
C LYS A 47 -7.81 -10.16 6.99
N THR A 48 -7.83 -10.27 5.67
CA THR A 48 -8.61 -11.29 4.96
C THR A 48 -7.78 -12.49 4.50
N GLY A 49 -6.45 -12.36 4.48
CA GLY A 49 -5.52 -13.33 3.91
C GLY A 49 -5.56 -13.41 2.38
N ARG A 50 -6.41 -12.61 1.71
CA ARG A 50 -6.58 -12.68 0.25
C ARG A 50 -5.45 -11.96 -0.47
N SER A 51 -4.99 -12.53 -1.58
CA SER A 51 -4.06 -11.86 -2.47
C SER A 51 -4.77 -10.74 -3.25
N ARG A 52 -4.09 -9.62 -3.45
CA ARG A 52 -4.49 -8.46 -4.24
C ARG A 52 -3.34 -8.12 -5.18
N ARG A 53 -3.66 -7.83 -6.43
CA ARG A 53 -2.66 -7.45 -7.42
C ARG A 53 -2.69 -5.95 -7.66
N PHE A 54 -1.56 -5.29 -7.44
CA PHE A 54 -1.41 -3.85 -7.71
C PHE A 54 -0.37 -3.61 -8.79
N ARG A 55 -0.53 -2.53 -9.55
CA ARG A 55 0.50 -2.03 -10.46
C ARG A 55 1.24 -0.85 -9.84
N CYS A 56 2.54 -1.00 -9.62
CA CYS A 56 3.45 0.10 -9.28
C CYS A 56 4.00 0.69 -10.58
N SER A 57 4.12 2.01 -10.67
CA SER A 57 4.75 2.67 -11.81
C SER A 57 5.45 3.96 -11.41
N THR A 58 6.48 4.34 -12.16
CA THR A 58 7.20 5.61 -12.04
C THR A 58 6.97 6.48 -13.26
N ARG A 59 7.31 7.77 -13.16
CA ARG A 59 7.32 8.69 -14.32
C ARG A 59 8.44 8.27 -15.29
N LYS A 60 8.15 8.29 -16.59
CA LYS A 60 9.07 7.82 -17.65
C LYS A 60 10.29 8.73 -17.90
N LYS A 61 10.20 10.03 -17.61
CA LYS A 61 11.16 11.06 -18.09
C LYS A 61 11.73 11.96 -16.99
N ASP A 62 11.68 11.53 -15.73
CA ASP A 62 11.96 12.40 -14.59
C ASP A 62 13.20 11.90 -13.83
N VAL A 63 14.09 12.81 -13.44
CA VAL A 63 15.30 12.51 -12.62
C VAL A 63 14.88 11.98 -11.24
N TYR A 64 13.68 12.36 -10.79
CA TYR A 64 13.08 11.89 -9.55
C TYR A 64 11.87 10.98 -9.83
N PRO A 65 12.02 9.65 -9.74
CA PRO A 65 10.99 8.73 -10.19
C PRO A 65 9.82 8.69 -9.21
N LYS A 66 8.81 9.56 -9.31
CA LYS A 66 7.64 9.55 -8.40
C LYS A 66 6.82 8.25 -8.54
N PRO A 67 6.86 7.31 -7.56
CA PRO A 67 6.20 6.03 -7.68
C PRO A 67 4.73 6.11 -7.26
N VAL A 68 3.87 5.37 -7.95
CA VAL A 68 2.42 5.32 -7.68
C VAL A 68 1.85 3.91 -7.80
N LEU A 69 0.90 3.56 -6.93
CA LEU A 69 0.00 2.42 -7.09
C LEU A 69 -1.22 2.83 -7.89
N SER A 70 -1.50 2.08 -8.95
CA SER A 70 -2.54 2.42 -9.94
C SER A 70 -3.58 1.30 -10.10
N SER A 71 -3.36 0.37 -11.03
CA SER A 71 -4.29 -0.74 -11.27
C SER A 71 -4.49 -1.57 -9.99
N GLY A 72 -5.74 -1.98 -9.73
CA GLY A 72 -6.17 -2.73 -8.54
C GLY A 72 -6.30 -1.90 -7.25
N TRP A 73 -5.65 -0.73 -7.17
CA TRP A 73 -5.66 0.10 -5.97
C TRP A 73 -7.04 0.73 -5.70
N ILE A 74 -7.69 1.30 -6.72
CA ILE A 74 -9.00 1.95 -6.54
C ILE A 74 -10.10 0.92 -6.23
N ASP A 75 -9.97 -0.29 -6.78
CA ASP A 75 -10.90 -1.38 -6.44
C ASP A 75 -10.71 -1.80 -4.98
N TYR A 76 -9.46 -1.87 -4.49
CA TYR A 76 -9.17 -2.09 -3.08
C TYR A 76 -9.73 -0.99 -2.17
N VAL A 77 -9.57 0.29 -2.55
CA VAL A 77 -10.14 1.44 -1.84
C VAL A 77 -11.65 1.33 -1.74
N ARG A 78 -12.34 1.00 -2.83
CA ARG A 78 -13.80 0.81 -2.86
C ARG A 78 -14.25 -0.38 -2.02
N GLU A 79 -13.57 -1.52 -2.17
CA GLU A 79 -13.84 -2.76 -1.41
C GLU A 79 -13.75 -2.50 0.10
N LYS A 80 -12.73 -1.75 0.53
CA LYS A 80 -12.48 -1.42 1.93
C LYS A 80 -13.25 -0.18 2.42
N GLY A 81 -13.95 0.50 1.52
CA GLY A 81 -14.69 1.73 1.80
C GLY A 81 -13.81 2.85 2.36
N LEU A 82 -12.58 3.00 1.85
CA LEU A 82 -11.61 4.00 2.34
C LEU A 82 -11.92 5.40 1.79
N GLY A 83 -11.76 6.39 2.65
CA GLY A 83 -11.93 7.82 2.36
C GLY A 83 -10.66 8.63 2.64
N GLU A 84 -10.75 9.94 2.39
CA GLU A 84 -9.67 10.87 2.74
C GLU A 84 -9.45 10.86 4.26
N GLY A 85 -8.19 10.79 4.68
CA GLY A 85 -7.81 10.76 6.08
C GLY A 85 -7.79 9.38 6.72
N ASP A 86 -8.30 8.34 6.05
CA ASP A 86 -8.02 6.95 6.38
C ASP A 86 -6.54 6.62 6.10
N GLN A 87 -6.06 5.47 6.55
CA GLN A 87 -4.67 5.08 6.33
C GLN A 87 -4.51 3.65 5.82
N VAL A 88 -3.41 3.44 5.11
CA VAL A 88 -2.96 2.12 4.68
C VAL A 88 -1.51 1.92 5.09
N SER A 89 -1.23 0.72 5.59
CA SER A 89 0.10 0.29 6.01
C SER A 89 0.56 -0.89 5.15
N PHE A 90 1.81 -0.82 4.70
CA PHE A 90 2.48 -1.89 3.96
C PHE A 90 3.54 -2.55 4.84
N PHE A 91 3.67 -3.86 4.71
CA PHE A 91 4.55 -4.69 5.52
C PHE A 91 5.30 -5.69 4.64
N LEU A 92 6.47 -6.13 5.09
CA LEU A 92 7.05 -7.41 4.69
C LEU A 92 6.53 -8.47 5.64
N VAL A 93 5.96 -9.53 5.09
CA VAL A 93 5.37 -10.60 5.87
C VAL A 93 6.05 -11.93 5.55
N GLN A 94 6.41 -12.67 6.59
CA GLN A 94 6.86 -14.05 6.47
C GLN A 94 5.74 -14.97 6.98
N LYS A 95 5.34 -15.94 6.16
CA LYS A 95 4.40 -16.97 6.58
C LYS A 95 5.18 -18.14 7.16
N ASP A 96 4.66 -18.71 8.25
CA ASP A 96 5.31 -19.83 8.93
C ASP A 96 5.41 -21.03 7.98
N GLY A 97 6.62 -21.55 7.81
CA GLY A 97 6.90 -22.67 6.90
C GLY A 97 7.07 -22.32 5.42
N GLU A 98 7.03 -21.05 5.01
CA GLU A 98 7.36 -20.62 3.65
C GLU A 98 8.75 -19.94 3.60
N GLU A 99 9.56 -20.27 2.59
CA GLU A 99 10.77 -19.52 2.29
C GLU A 99 10.39 -18.23 1.53
N GLY A 100 10.84 -17.09 2.06
CA GLY A 100 10.69 -15.79 1.42
C GLY A 100 9.72 -14.82 2.10
N LEU A 101 9.86 -13.55 1.72
CA LEU A 101 9.05 -12.45 2.23
C LEU A 101 8.02 -12.06 1.19
N ARG A 102 6.78 -11.87 1.62
CA ARG A 102 5.70 -11.33 0.79
C ARG A 102 5.39 -9.90 1.20
N LEU A 103 4.75 -9.15 0.31
CA LEU A 103 4.18 -7.86 0.67
C LEU A 103 2.82 -8.05 1.33
N GLY A 104 2.60 -7.36 2.44
CA GLY A 104 1.33 -7.29 3.14
C GLY A 104 0.75 -5.88 3.07
N VAL A 105 -0.57 -5.78 3.02
CA VAL A 105 -1.31 -4.52 3.11
C VAL A 105 -2.37 -4.59 4.20
N GLN A 106 -2.51 -3.52 4.98
CA GLN A 106 -3.57 -3.36 5.97
C GLN A 106 -4.22 -2.01 5.80
N ALA A 107 -5.54 -2.00 5.68
CA ALA A 107 -6.34 -0.79 5.61
C ALA A 107 -6.95 -0.47 6.98
N GLN A 108 -6.96 0.81 7.35
CA GLN A 108 -7.54 1.26 8.60
C GLN A 108 -8.35 2.54 8.38
N LYS A 109 -9.61 2.50 8.83
CA LYS A 109 -10.49 3.66 8.83
C LYS A 109 -10.30 4.49 10.08
N LYS A 110 -10.27 5.81 9.93
CA LYS A 110 -10.26 6.72 11.07
C LYS A 110 -11.64 6.69 11.73
N LEU A 111 -11.68 6.32 13.00
CA LEU A 111 -12.92 6.34 13.79
C LEU A 111 -13.18 7.74 14.34
N ILE A 112 -12.30 8.17 15.24
CA ILE A 112 -12.42 9.41 16.01
C ILE A 112 -11.01 9.90 16.39
N ARG A 113 -10.92 11.16 16.84
CA ARG A 113 -9.72 11.69 17.48
C ARG A 113 -10.00 11.89 18.96
N LEU A 114 -9.27 11.21 19.83
CA LEU A 114 -9.38 11.33 21.28
C LEU A 114 -8.06 11.85 21.85
N LEU A 115 -8.12 12.93 22.63
CA LEU A 115 -6.95 13.52 23.29
C LEU A 115 -5.78 13.78 22.32
N GLY A 116 -6.09 14.30 21.13
CA GLY A 116 -5.12 14.59 20.10
C GLY A 116 -4.61 13.38 19.29
N LYS A 117 -4.98 12.14 19.67
CA LYS A 117 -4.58 10.90 19.00
C LYS A 117 -5.71 10.35 18.12
N ASP A 118 -5.37 9.90 16.92
CA ASP A 118 -6.33 9.27 16.01
C ASP A 118 -6.55 7.79 16.40
N CYS A 119 -7.81 7.39 16.52
CA CYS A 119 -8.23 6.02 16.75
C CYS A 119 -8.65 5.37 15.43
N TRP A 120 -8.27 4.10 15.24
CA TRP A 120 -8.36 3.43 13.95
C TRP A 120 -9.13 2.11 14.06
N ASN A 121 -9.88 1.75 13.02
CA ASN A 121 -10.52 0.45 12.85
C ASN A 121 -9.93 -0.28 11.64
N THR A 122 -9.50 -1.52 11.79
CA THR A 122 -8.94 -2.31 10.69
C THR A 122 -10.05 -2.89 9.80
N VAL A 123 -10.03 -2.56 8.51
CA VAL A 123 -11.09 -2.90 7.55
C VAL A 123 -10.69 -3.92 6.49
#